data_AF-A0A1Y3NIJ9-F1
#
_entry.id   AF-A0A1Y3NIJ9-F1
#
_cell.length_a   1.000
_cell.length_b   1.000
_cell.length_c   1.000
_cell.angle_alpha   90.00
_cell.angle_beta   90.00
_cell.angle_gamma   90.00
#
_symmetry.space_group_name_H-M   'P 1'
#
loop_
_entity.id
_entity.type
_entity.pdbx_description
1 polymer ?
#
loop_
_entity_poly.entity_id
_entity_poly.type
_entity_poly.pdbx_seq_one_letter_code
_entity_poly.pdbx_strand_id
1 'polypeptide(L)'
;MVSFISFICIDLGNSYYCVGVWQNDSVEIVSNDHNNHTFFSYVSFTDSERLIGDAAKNQTAMNPTNTFYDANHLIGRRFNDIDFKNETKDFTTVNISSMVLTKMKDTAKAYIDEKVSNDETTKKKYETGRVGAATRGFPGGDASNASNNNGSTVENID
;
A
#
# COMPACT_ATOMS: atom_id res chain seq x y z
N MET A 1 16.71 26.86 -5.44
CA MET A 1 15.62 26.37 -4.56
C MET A 1 15.80 24.86 -4.45
N VAL A 2 16.17 24.32 -3.29
CA VAL A 2 16.43 22.87 -3.11
C VAL A 2 15.11 22.12 -3.10
N SER A 3 14.91 21.19 -4.04
CA SER A 3 13.73 20.30 -4.06
C SER A 3 13.98 19.14 -3.11
N PHE A 4 13.13 18.96 -2.09
CA PHE A 4 13.15 17.76 -1.27
C PHE A 4 12.27 16.73 -1.96
N ILE A 5 12.89 15.76 -2.63
CA ILE A 5 12.17 14.64 -3.24
C ILE A 5 11.96 13.61 -2.13
N SER A 6 10.70 13.31 -1.82
CA SER A 6 10.36 12.17 -0.95
C SER A 6 9.96 10.99 -1.84
N PHE A 7 10.46 9.80 -1.51
CA PHE A 7 10.10 8.57 -2.21
C PHE A 7 9.26 7.67 -1.30
N ILE A 8 8.26 7.01 -1.88
CA ILE A 8 7.51 5.95 -1.20
C ILE A 8 7.99 4.62 -1.76
N CYS A 9 8.50 3.77 -0.88
CA CYS A 9 8.93 2.42 -1.18
C CYS A 9 7.95 1.44 -0.57
N ILE A 10 7.46 0.49 -1.35
CA ILE A 10 6.56 -0.56 -0.88
C ILE A 10 7.25 -1.90 -1.08
N ASP A 11 7.42 -2.63 0.01
CA ASP A 11 7.85 -4.02 0.00
C ASP A 11 6.62 -4.94 -0.03
N LEU A 12 6.62 -5.87 -0.99
CA LEU A 12 5.51 -6.75 -1.30
C LEU A 12 5.85 -8.19 -0.93
N GLY A 13 5.70 -8.53 0.35
CA GLY A 13 5.72 -9.94 0.78
C GLY A 13 4.46 -10.68 0.35
N ASN A 14 4.34 -11.99 0.62
CA ASN A 14 3.13 -12.73 0.21
C ASN A 14 1.88 -12.29 1.02
N SER A 15 1.98 -12.32 2.35
CA SER A 15 0.85 -12.02 3.24
C SER A 15 0.90 -10.63 3.87
N TYR A 16 2.08 -10.01 3.82
CA TYR A 16 2.45 -8.82 4.58
C TYR A 16 3.20 -7.87 3.68
N TYR A 17 2.76 -6.62 3.63
CA TYR A 17 3.46 -5.54 2.94
C TYR A 17 4.02 -4.55 3.97
N CYS A 18 5.07 -3.84 3.59
CA CYS A 18 5.67 -2.76 4.39
C CYS A 18 5.79 -1.50 3.52
N VAL A 19 5.63 -0.32 4.12
CA VAL A 19 5.85 0.95 3.43
C VAL A 19 6.92 1.78 4.14
N GLY A 20 7.89 2.26 3.38
CA GLY A 20 8.93 3.17 3.82
C GLY A 20 8.87 4.48 3.05
N VAL A 21 9.21 5.57 3.73
CA VAL A 21 9.41 6.89 3.12
C VAL A 21 10.90 7.23 3.20
N TRP A 22 11.51 7.56 2.06
CA TRP A 22 12.84 8.16 2.03
C TRP A 22 12.70 9.68 2.08
N GLN A 23 13.23 10.29 3.15
CA GLN A 23 13.24 11.74 3.34
C GLN A 23 14.48 12.13 4.15
N ASN A 24 15.06 13.30 3.86
CA ASN A 24 16.22 13.84 4.59
C ASN A 24 17.38 12.84 4.71
N ASP A 25 17.72 12.17 3.60
CA ASP A 25 18.78 11.15 3.52
C ASP A 25 18.61 9.96 4.47
N SER A 26 17.37 9.69 4.90
CA SER A 26 17.03 8.59 5.79
C SER A 26 15.76 7.87 5.36
N VAL A 27 15.64 6.62 5.80
CA VAL A 27 14.44 5.79 5.65
C VAL A 27 13.65 5.85 6.93
N GLU A 28 12.36 6.15 6.83
CA GLU A 28 11.40 5.99 7.91
C GLU A 28 10.36 4.94 7.51
N ILE A 29 10.18 3.91 8.35
CA ILE A 29 9.14 2.89 8.14
C ILE A 29 7.82 3.42 8.70
N VAL A 30 6.79 3.47 7.85
CA VAL A 30 5.50 4.05 8.19
C VAL A 30 4.65 3.00 8.93
N SER A 31 4.07 3.41 10.05
CA SER A 31 3.08 2.60 10.77
C SER A 31 1.68 2.80 10.18
N ASN A 32 0.86 1.75 10.25
CA ASN A 32 -0.55 1.81 9.92
C ASN A 32 -1.37 2.47 11.04
N ASP A 33 -2.69 2.56 10.83
CA ASP A 33 -3.64 3.18 11.76
C ASP A 33 -3.71 2.51 13.15
N HIS A 34 -3.10 1.32 13.31
CA HIS A 34 -2.97 0.56 14.56
C HIS A 34 -1.54 0.56 15.13
N ASN A 35 -0.67 1.46 14.68
CA ASN A 35 0.74 1.53 15.05
C ASN A 35 1.57 0.27 14.69
N ASN A 36 1.10 -0.53 13.73
CA ASN A 36 1.88 -1.67 13.21
C ASN A 36 2.62 -1.27 11.93
N HIS A 37 3.85 -1.73 11.76
CA HIS A 37 4.64 -1.49 10.53
C HIS A 37 4.34 -2.49 9.40
N THR A 38 3.22 -3.19 9.50
CA THR A 38 2.85 -4.26 8.58
C THR A 38 1.42 -4.07 8.12
N PHE A 39 1.22 -4.20 6.81
CA PHE A 39 -0.07 -4.12 6.16
C PHE A 39 -0.45 -5.51 5.68
N PHE A 40 -1.63 -5.99 6.06
CA PHE A 40 -2.14 -7.25 5.55
C PHE A 40 -2.59 -7.08 4.10
N SER A 41 -2.17 -7.98 3.20
CA SER A 41 -2.66 -8.02 1.81
C SER A 41 -4.06 -8.65 1.76
N TYR A 42 -5.04 -7.96 2.36
CA TYR A 42 -6.42 -8.42 2.52
C TYR A 42 -7.38 -7.34 2.02
N VAL A 43 -8.40 -7.76 1.29
CA VAL A 43 -9.54 -6.93 0.88
C VAL A 43 -10.82 -7.69 1.17
N SER A 44 -11.78 -7.05 1.82
CA SER A 44 -13.09 -7.64 2.08
C SER A 44 -14.18 -6.71 1.59
N PHE A 45 -15.14 -7.24 0.83
CA PHE A 45 -16.30 -6.50 0.37
C PHE A 45 -17.49 -6.82 1.27
N THR A 46 -18.08 -5.78 1.85
CA THR A 46 -19.35 -5.84 2.57
C THR A 46 -20.40 -5.12 1.73
N ASP A 47 -21.67 -5.21 2.15
CA ASP A 47 -22.77 -4.55 1.43
C ASP A 47 -22.58 -3.02 1.34
N SER A 48 -21.95 -2.42 2.35
CA SER A 48 -21.77 -0.97 2.47
C SER A 48 -20.40 -0.48 2.02
N GLU A 49 -19.34 -1.24 2.29
CA GLU A 49 -17.98 -0.74 2.20
C GLU A 49 -16.96 -1.80 1.78
N ARG A 50 -15.82 -1.29 1.32
CA ARG A 50 -14.66 -2.10 1.00
C ARG A 50 -13.65 -1.92 2.12
N LEU A 51 -13.39 -2.99 2.84
CA LEU A 51 -12.39 -3.04 3.90
C LEU A 51 -11.04 -3.48 3.31
N ILE A 52 -9.94 -2.94 3.86
CA ILE A 52 -8.57 -3.23 3.41
C ILE A 52 -7.69 -3.43 4.65
N GLY A 53 -6.74 -4.37 4.60
CA GLY A 53 -5.76 -4.59 5.66
C GLY A 53 -6.37 -5.27 6.89
N ASP A 54 -6.06 -4.75 8.08
CA ASP A 54 -6.53 -5.28 9.37
C ASP A 54 -8.06 -5.49 9.40
N ALA A 55 -8.80 -4.48 8.92
CA ALA A 55 -10.25 -4.52 8.91
C ALA A 55 -10.79 -5.67 8.04
N ALA A 56 -10.17 -5.91 6.88
CA ALA A 56 -10.52 -7.02 5.99
C ALA A 56 -10.12 -8.37 6.59
N LYS A 57 -8.94 -8.47 7.21
CA LYS A 57 -8.48 -9.69 7.88
C LYS A 57 -9.47 -10.15 8.96
N ASN A 58 -10.01 -9.20 9.72
CA ASN A 58 -11.01 -9.48 10.76
C ASN A 58 -12.33 -10.03 10.20
N GLN A 59 -12.62 -9.84 8.91
CA GLN A 59 -13.80 -10.41 8.26
C GLN A 59 -13.61 -11.86 7.82
N THR A 60 -12.40 -12.41 7.79
CA THR A 60 -12.14 -13.75 7.22
C THR A 60 -13.00 -14.85 7.84
N ALA A 61 -13.30 -14.76 9.13
CA ALA A 61 -14.14 -15.74 9.82
C ALA A 61 -15.65 -15.54 9.57
N MET A 62 -16.09 -14.30 9.33
CA MET A 62 -17.52 -13.94 9.24
C MET A 62 -18.02 -13.77 7.81
N ASN A 63 -17.13 -13.41 6.88
CA ASN A 63 -17.40 -13.15 5.48
C ASN A 63 -16.31 -13.78 4.59
N PRO A 64 -16.06 -15.10 4.69
CA PRO A 64 -14.95 -15.76 4.00
C PRO A 64 -15.08 -15.72 2.47
N THR A 65 -16.30 -15.68 1.94
CA THR A 65 -16.57 -15.70 0.48
C THR A 65 -16.23 -14.37 -0.19
N ASN A 66 -16.41 -13.25 0.51
CA ASN A 66 -16.11 -11.91 -0.02
C ASN A 66 -14.83 -11.31 0.60
N THR A 67 -13.99 -12.15 1.21
CA THR A 67 -12.69 -11.74 1.79
C THR A 67 -11.55 -12.41 1.02
N PHE A 68 -10.73 -11.59 0.39
CA PHE A 68 -9.63 -11.97 -0.49
C PHE A 68 -8.30 -11.64 0.17
N TYR A 69 -7.34 -12.55 0.07
CA TYR A 69 -6.01 -12.37 0.62
C TYR A 69 -4.95 -13.08 -0.21
N ASP A 70 -3.67 -12.76 0.02
CA ASP A 70 -2.53 -13.33 -0.70
C ASP A 70 -2.56 -13.02 -2.20
N ALA A 71 -2.70 -11.73 -2.52
CA ALA A 71 -2.80 -11.27 -3.90
C ALA A 71 -1.57 -11.64 -4.75
N ASN A 72 -0.41 -11.93 -4.15
CA ASN A 72 0.76 -12.40 -4.87
C ASN A 72 0.66 -13.89 -5.30
N HIS A 73 -0.01 -14.76 -4.54
CA HIS A 73 -0.27 -16.15 -4.97
C HIS A 73 -1.46 -16.31 -5.92
N LEU A 74 -2.33 -15.31 -6.02
CA LEU A 74 -3.54 -15.40 -6.82
C LEU A 74 -3.36 -14.81 -8.23
N ILE A 75 -2.13 -14.46 -8.64
CA ILE A 75 -1.87 -13.90 -9.98
C ILE A 75 -2.44 -14.83 -11.05
N GLY A 76 -3.31 -14.29 -11.91
CA GLY A 76 -4.02 -15.05 -12.94
C GLY A 76 -5.38 -15.62 -12.53
N ARG A 77 -5.77 -15.54 -11.26
CA ARG A 77 -7.13 -15.87 -10.82
C ARG A 77 -8.08 -14.70 -11.04
N ARG A 78 -9.35 -15.03 -11.24
CA ARG A 78 -10.47 -14.08 -11.26
C ARG A 78 -11.42 -14.43 -10.14
N PHE A 79 -11.94 -13.41 -9.49
CA PHE A 79 -12.98 -13.51 -8.50
C PHE A 79 -14.23 -12.95 -9.17
N ASN A 80 -15.14 -13.84 -9.51
CA ASN A 80 -16.34 -13.48 -10.24
C ASN A 80 -17.52 -13.37 -9.28
N ASP A 81 -18.57 -12.70 -9.74
CA ASP A 81 -19.86 -12.65 -9.07
C ASP A 81 -19.79 -12.07 -7.64
N ILE A 82 -18.95 -11.05 -7.44
CA ILE A 82 -18.79 -10.39 -6.13
C ILE A 82 -19.87 -9.33 -5.98
N ASP A 83 -20.78 -9.54 -5.03
CA ASP A 83 -21.79 -8.54 -4.71
C ASP A 83 -21.19 -7.43 -3.85
N PHE A 84 -21.21 -6.21 -4.40
CA PHE A 84 -20.72 -5.02 -3.72
C PHE A 84 -21.56 -3.80 -4.12
N LYS A 85 -22.15 -3.10 -3.14
CA LYS A 85 -22.98 -1.91 -3.36
C LYS A 85 -24.12 -2.13 -4.36
N ASN A 86 -24.86 -3.23 -4.22
CA ASN A 86 -25.95 -3.64 -5.12
C ASN A 86 -25.52 -3.87 -6.57
N GLU A 87 -24.23 -4.09 -6.82
CA GLU A 87 -23.68 -4.45 -8.12
C GLU A 87 -22.87 -5.73 -8.00
N THR A 88 -23.09 -6.66 -8.92
CA THR A 88 -22.25 -7.86 -9.06
C THR A 88 -21.06 -7.50 -9.94
N LYS A 89 -19.84 -7.74 -9.44
CA LYS A 89 -18.58 -7.35 -10.10
C LYS A 89 -17.58 -8.48 -10.15
N ASP A 90 -16.79 -8.47 -11.22
CA ASP A 90 -15.62 -9.32 -11.34
C ASP A 90 -14.38 -8.52 -10.95
N PHE A 91 -13.54 -9.11 -10.11
CA PHE A 91 -12.24 -8.57 -9.75
C PHE A 91 -11.13 -9.49 -10.21
N THR A 92 -10.06 -8.89 -10.73
CA THR A 92 -8.79 -9.59 -10.92
C THR A 92 -7.93 -9.44 -9.69
N THR A 93 -6.97 -10.34 -9.56
CA THR A 93 -5.93 -10.22 -8.53
C THR A 93 -5.16 -8.90 -8.61
N VAL A 94 -4.96 -8.35 -9.81
CA VAL A 94 -4.36 -7.02 -9.99
C VAL A 94 -5.22 -5.94 -9.35
N ASN A 95 -6.55 -6.01 -9.50
CA ASN A 95 -7.46 -5.06 -8.84
C ASN A 95 -7.36 -5.16 -7.31
N ILE A 96 -7.29 -6.38 -6.75
CA ILE A 96 -7.12 -6.59 -5.32
C ILE A 96 -5.78 -6.02 -4.82
N SER A 97 -4.67 -6.34 -5.49
CA SER A 97 -3.35 -5.78 -5.16
C SER A 97 -3.35 -4.25 -5.23
N SER A 98 -3.94 -3.67 -6.27
CA SER A 98 -4.02 -2.22 -6.46
C SER A 98 -4.76 -1.52 -5.31
N MET A 99 -5.83 -2.13 -4.78
CA MET A 99 -6.56 -1.59 -3.62
C MET A 99 -5.67 -1.54 -2.37
N VAL A 100 -4.91 -2.60 -2.09
CA VAL A 100 -3.98 -2.65 -0.95
C VAL A 100 -2.85 -1.63 -1.14
N LEU A 101 -2.23 -1.59 -2.33
CA LEU A 101 -1.19 -0.62 -2.67
C LEU A 101 -1.65 0.83 -2.51
N THR A 102 -2.89 1.12 -2.90
CA THR A 102 -3.49 2.46 -2.75
C THR A 102 -3.59 2.85 -1.28
N LYS A 103 -4.10 1.95 -0.40
CA LYS A 103 -4.14 2.22 1.04
C LYS A 103 -2.76 2.51 1.62
N MET A 104 -1.73 1.76 1.21
CA MET A 104 -0.36 1.99 1.67
C MET A 104 0.21 3.33 1.20
N LYS A 105 -0.04 3.69 -0.07
CA LYS A 105 0.32 4.99 -0.62
C LYS A 105 -0.36 6.12 0.15
N ASP A 106 -1.63 5.97 0.49
CA ASP A 106 -2.40 6.97 1.23
C ASP A 106 -1.90 7.10 2.68
N THR A 107 -1.59 6.00 3.36
CA THR A 107 -0.99 6.03 4.70
C THR A 107 0.39 6.71 4.70
N ALA A 108 1.24 6.42 3.72
CA ALA A 108 2.54 7.08 3.60
C ALA A 108 2.43 8.57 3.24
N LYS A 109 1.44 8.96 2.41
CA LYS A 109 1.15 10.37 2.16
C LYS A 109 0.71 11.09 3.43
N ALA A 110 -0.22 10.51 4.20
CA ALA A 110 -0.67 11.08 5.46
C ALA A 110 0.48 11.28 6.45
N TYR A 111 1.39 10.30 6.53
CA TYR A 111 2.62 10.40 7.33
C TYR A 111 3.52 11.57 6.91
N ILE A 112 3.75 11.72 5.59
CA ILE A 112 4.52 12.84 5.05
C ILE A 112 3.83 14.18 5.35
N ASP A 113 2.52 14.27 5.13
CA ASP A 113 1.74 15.50 5.35
C ASP A 113 1.77 15.95 6.81
N GLU A 114 1.69 15.00 7.75
CA GLU A 114 1.84 15.26 9.18
C GLU A 114 3.22 15.88 9.49
N LYS A 115 4.30 15.27 8.98
CA LYS A 115 5.68 15.76 9.14
C LYS A 115 5.91 17.12 8.50
N VAL A 116 5.27 17.38 7.36
CA VAL A 116 5.34 18.62 6.59
C VAL A 116 4.55 19.76 7.22
N SER A 117 3.53 19.46 8.03
CA SER A 117 2.68 20.48 8.65
C SER A 117 3.44 21.44 9.58
N ASN A 118 4.65 21.08 10.00
CA ASN A 118 5.55 21.86 10.87
C ASN A 118 6.41 22.92 10.12
N ASP A 119 6.38 23.02 8.78
CA ASP A 119 7.07 24.06 8.00
C ASP A 119 6.28 24.46 6.73
N GLU A 120 5.76 25.69 6.69
CA GLU A 120 4.94 26.26 5.60
C GLU A 120 5.65 26.31 4.23
N THR A 121 6.98 26.34 4.21
CA THR A 121 7.80 26.34 2.98
C THR A 121 7.73 25.00 2.24
N THR A 122 7.46 23.93 2.98
CA THR A 122 7.43 22.54 2.50
C THR A 122 6.07 22.19 1.87
N LYS A 123 4.95 22.74 2.39
CA LYS A 123 3.58 22.46 1.93
C LYS A 123 3.34 22.72 0.43
N LYS A 124 3.87 23.83 -0.11
CA LYS A 124 3.61 24.27 -1.51
C LYS A 124 4.37 23.45 -2.58
N LYS A 125 5.15 22.45 -2.17
CA LYS A 125 6.12 21.74 -3.02
C LYS A 125 5.79 20.25 -3.23
N TYR A 126 5.04 19.64 -2.31
CA TYR A 126 4.61 18.23 -2.43
C TYR A 126 3.54 18.01 -3.50
N GLU A 127 2.72 19.03 -3.81
CA GLU A 127 1.77 18.97 -4.93
C GLU A 127 2.43 18.76 -6.30
N THR A 128 3.74 19.02 -6.44
CA THR A 128 4.49 18.86 -7.71
C THR A 128 5.44 17.67 -7.73
N GLY A 129 5.57 16.92 -6.63
CA GLY A 129 6.43 15.73 -6.53
C GLY A 129 5.76 14.50 -7.12
N ARG A 130 6.39 13.84 -8.10
CA ARG A 130 5.96 12.52 -8.58
C ARG A 130 6.03 11.53 -7.42
N VAL A 131 4.88 10.96 -7.04
CA VAL A 131 4.83 9.81 -6.14
C VAL A 131 5.13 8.55 -6.96
N GLY A 132 6.41 8.28 -7.21
CA GLY A 132 6.85 7.02 -7.81
C GLY A 132 6.97 5.95 -6.75
N ALA A 133 6.27 4.82 -6.90
CA ALA A 133 6.52 3.62 -6.11
C ALA A 133 7.81 2.98 -6.61
N ALA A 134 8.89 3.05 -5.83
CA ALA A 134 10.13 2.35 -6.16
C ALA A 134 10.12 0.96 -5.50
N THR A 135 10.01 -0.08 -6.32
CA THR A 135 10.19 -1.49 -5.92
C THR A 135 11.65 -1.94 -5.92
N ARG A 136 12.60 -1.01 -6.13
CA ARG A 136 14.03 -1.27 -5.95
C ARG A 136 14.66 -0.20 -5.07
N GLY A 137 15.33 -0.68 -4.02
CA GLY A 137 16.47 -0.12 -3.29
C GLY A 137 16.49 1.39 -3.08
N PHE A 138 16.48 1.81 -1.81
CA PHE A 138 16.74 3.18 -1.40
C PHE A 138 17.99 3.75 -2.09
N PRO A 139 17.93 4.99 -2.62
CA PRO A 139 19.11 5.67 -3.15
C PRO A 139 20.06 5.97 -1.98
N GLY A 140 20.98 5.05 -1.71
CA GLY A 140 21.88 5.13 -0.55
C GLY A 140 22.36 3.80 0.03
N GLY A 141 21.80 2.66 -0.38
CA GLY A 141 22.37 1.34 -0.14
C GLY A 141 22.63 0.98 1.33
N ASP A 142 21.58 0.56 2.05
CA ASP A 142 21.63 -0.73 2.74
C ASP A 142 20.21 -1.22 3.05
N ALA A 143 19.78 -2.26 2.34
CA ALA A 143 18.49 -2.95 2.48
C ALA A 143 18.63 -4.17 3.40
N SER A 144 19.49 -4.08 4.43
CA SER A 144 20.04 -5.24 5.13
C SER A 144 19.07 -5.98 6.07
N ASN A 145 17.76 -5.67 6.03
CA ASN A 145 16.75 -6.49 6.70
C ASN A 145 15.46 -6.72 5.91
N ALA A 146 15.43 -6.43 4.61
CA ALA A 146 14.33 -6.79 3.71
C ALA A 146 14.44 -8.27 3.29
N SER A 147 14.45 -9.19 4.27
CA SER A 147 14.30 -10.62 4.00
C SER A 147 12.79 -10.85 3.79
N ASN A 148 12.30 -11.28 2.64
CA ASN A 148 12.78 -12.36 1.79
C ASN A 148 12.08 -12.28 0.42
N ASN A 149 12.84 -12.58 -0.64
CA ASN A 149 12.41 -12.70 -2.03
C ASN A 149 10.99 -13.28 -2.21
N ASN A 150 10.14 -12.58 -2.97
CA ASN A 150 9.57 -13.08 -4.23
C ASN A 150 8.69 -12.04 -4.94
N GLY A 151 9.13 -11.60 -6.13
CA GLY A 151 8.23 -11.08 -7.18
C GLY A 151 7.82 -9.61 -7.09
N SER A 152 8.70 -8.69 -7.49
CA SER A 152 8.36 -7.28 -7.68
C SER A 152 7.83 -7.01 -9.11
N THR A 153 6.55 -6.67 -9.26
CA THR A 153 5.98 -6.11 -10.50
C THR A 153 5.83 -4.58 -10.40
N VAL A 154 6.21 -3.87 -11.46
CA VAL A 154 6.13 -2.41 -11.59
C VAL A 154 4.83 -2.07 -12.31
N GLU A 155 3.92 -1.32 -11.66
CA GLU A 155 2.85 -0.61 -12.37
C GLU A 155 3.06 0.90 -12.19
N ASN A 156 3.11 1.63 -13.32
CA ASN A 156 3.10 3.08 -13.32
C ASN A 156 1.69 3.54 -12.90
N ILE A 157 1.59 4.29 -11.81
CA ILE A 157 0.35 4.97 -11.46
C ILE A 157 0.44 6.35 -12.12
N ASP A 158 -0.16 6.45 -13.32
CA ASP A 158 -0.48 7.73 -13.97
C ASP A 158 -1.54 8.51 -13.17
#